data_AF-A0A6S7I9U8-F1
#
_entry.id   AF-A0A6S7I9U8-F1
#
_cell.length_a   1.000
_cell.length_b   1.000
_cell.length_c   1.000
_cell.angle_alpha   90.00
_cell.angle_beta   90.00
_cell.angle_gamma   90.00
#
_symmetry.space_group_name_H-M   'P 1'
#
loop_
_entity.id
_entity.type
_entity.pdbx_description
1 polymer ?
#
loop_
_entity_poly.entity_id
_entity_poly.type
_entity_poly.pdbx_seq_one_letter_code
_entity_poly.pdbx_strand_id
1 'polypeptide(L)'
;MALWSVVGDLLDGSGWTTALTEADVASSGVADSFLKASHLTRTRHAHQVTSLALHMLKKEAFSTCADDTTMATWEDQRKTRSPTFLFWDLILKYETLVLLFVRAHRQRNFTLYVETLEELIPLFFALDHMNYAR
;
A
#
# COMPACT_ATOMS: atom_id res chain seq x y z
N MET A 1 10.25 -10.11 2.55
CA MET A 1 9.14 -11.05 2.78
C MET A 1 8.22 -10.47 3.82
N ALA A 2 8.68 -10.30 5.07
CA ALA A 2 7.88 -9.75 6.18
C ALA A 2 7.12 -8.44 5.85
N LEU A 3 7.77 -7.43 5.25
CA LEU A 3 7.10 -6.20 4.84
C LEU A 3 5.90 -6.41 3.91
N TRP A 4 6.02 -7.34 2.96
CA TRP A 4 4.96 -7.62 2.00
C TRP A 4 3.85 -8.47 2.62
N SER A 5 4.17 -9.38 3.53
CA SER A 5 3.15 -10.14 4.26
C SER A 5 2.35 -9.25 5.20
N VAL A 6 2.99 -8.29 5.89
CA VAL A 6 2.29 -7.33 6.76
C VAL A 6 1.29 -6.48 5.98
N VAL A 7 1.68 -5.98 4.80
CA VAL A 7 0.76 -5.25 3.91
C VAL A 7 -0.31 -6.19 3.35
N GLY A 8 0.04 -7.45 3.08
CA GLY A 8 -0.90 -8.49 2.69
C GLY A 8 -1.97 -8.77 3.74
N ASP A 9 -1.60 -8.86 5.02
CA ASP A 9 -2.53 -9.06 6.13
C ASP A 9 -3.50 -7.87 6.29
N LEU A 10 -3.03 -6.64 6.00
CA LEU A 10 -3.88 -5.45 5.98
C LEU A 10 -4.87 -5.45 4.81
N LEU A 11 -4.49 -6.05 3.68
CA LEU A 11 -5.31 -6.16 2.47
C LEU A 11 -6.22 -7.39 2.47
N ASP A 12 -6.02 -8.33 3.38
CA ASP A 12 -6.84 -9.54 3.47
C ASP A 12 -8.30 -9.16 3.80
N GLY A 13 -9.24 -9.73 3.05
CA GLY A 13 -10.67 -9.39 3.16
C GLY A 13 -11.08 -8.00 2.66
N SER A 14 -10.17 -7.17 2.14
CA SER A 14 -10.50 -5.81 1.64
C SER A 14 -11.13 -5.78 0.23
N GLY A 15 -11.19 -6.92 -0.46
CA GLY A 15 -11.58 -7.02 -1.86
C GLY A 15 -10.44 -6.71 -2.85
N TRP A 16 -9.23 -6.46 -2.37
CA TRP A 16 -8.06 -6.20 -3.22
C TRP A 16 -7.75 -7.34 -4.20
N THR A 17 -7.76 -8.59 -3.75
CA THR A 17 -7.51 -9.75 -4.62
C THR A 17 -8.59 -9.88 -5.69
N THR A 18 -9.87 -9.63 -5.34
CA THR A 18 -10.98 -9.57 -6.29
C THR A 18 -10.75 -8.49 -7.35
N ALA A 19 -10.37 -7.27 -6.93
CA ALA A 19 -10.08 -6.18 -7.86
C ALA A 19 -8.94 -6.53 -8.85
N LEU A 20 -7.88 -7.21 -8.38
CA LEU A 20 -6.80 -7.68 -9.25
C LEU A 20 -7.25 -8.75 -10.24
N THR A 21 -8.19 -9.62 -9.84
CA THR A 21 -8.74 -10.65 -10.72
C THR A 21 -9.68 -10.08 -11.76
N GLU A 22 -10.52 -9.12 -11.39
CA GLU A 22 -11.45 -8.46 -12.30
C GLU A 22 -10.72 -7.57 -13.31
N ALA A 23 -9.60 -6.97 -12.91
CA ALA A 23 -8.73 -6.19 -13.78
C ALA A 23 -7.77 -7.04 -14.65
N ASP A 24 -7.90 -8.38 -14.64
CA ASP A 24 -7.05 -9.33 -15.37
C ASP A 24 -5.54 -9.18 -15.09
N VAL A 25 -5.18 -8.70 -13.88
CA VAL A 25 -3.78 -8.55 -13.45
C VAL A 25 -3.21 -9.91 -13.01
N ALA A 26 -4.06 -10.75 -12.42
CA ALA A 26 -3.73 -12.10 -11.99
C ALA A 26 -4.98 -12.98 -11.94
N SER A 27 -4.82 -14.30 -12.13
CA SER A 27 -5.90 -15.24 -11.84
C SER A 27 -6.17 -15.32 -10.33
N SER A 28 -7.37 -15.76 -9.92
CA SER A 28 -7.77 -15.80 -8.50
C SER A 28 -6.77 -16.51 -7.59
N GLY A 29 -6.31 -17.71 -7.96
CA GLY A 29 -5.31 -18.42 -7.15
C GLY A 29 -3.95 -17.71 -7.08
N VAL A 30 -3.59 -16.91 -8.10
CA VAL A 30 -2.36 -16.11 -8.09
C VAL A 30 -2.53 -14.84 -7.27
N ALA A 31 -3.68 -14.18 -7.34
CA ALA A 31 -3.98 -12.97 -6.56
C ALA A 31 -3.92 -13.27 -5.05
N ASP A 32 -4.51 -14.38 -4.61
CA ASP A 32 -4.45 -14.81 -3.21
C ASP A 32 -3.02 -15.13 -2.74
N SER A 33 -2.18 -15.60 -3.67
CA SER A 33 -0.77 -15.86 -3.39
C SER A 33 0.04 -14.58 -3.10
N PHE A 34 -0.48 -13.41 -3.49
CA PHE A 34 0.17 -12.11 -3.24
C PHE A 34 0.02 -11.66 -1.79
N LEU A 35 -1.09 -11.98 -1.12
CA LEU A 35 -1.29 -11.68 0.31
C LEU A 35 -0.17 -12.27 1.16
N LYS A 36 0.25 -13.50 0.86
CA LYS A 36 1.34 -14.19 1.58
C LYS A 36 2.74 -13.89 1.04
N ALA A 37 2.85 -13.00 0.05
CA ALA A 37 4.09 -12.67 -0.63
C ALA A 37 4.88 -13.89 -1.18
N SER A 38 4.18 -14.96 -1.59
CA SER A 38 4.78 -16.23 -2.04
C SER A 38 5.82 -16.08 -3.15
N HIS A 39 5.60 -15.14 -4.07
CA HIS A 39 6.51 -14.81 -5.16
C HIS A 39 6.84 -13.32 -5.17
N LEU A 40 7.96 -12.96 -4.52
CA LEU A 40 8.39 -11.57 -4.32
C LEU A 40 8.30 -10.66 -5.55
N THR A 41 8.73 -11.13 -6.73
CA THR A 41 8.73 -10.32 -7.95
C THR A 41 7.31 -10.03 -8.42
N ARG A 42 6.43 -11.04 -8.40
CA ARG A 42 5.02 -10.90 -8.84
C ARG A 42 4.21 -10.11 -7.83
N THR A 43 4.36 -10.40 -6.54
CA THR A 43 3.73 -9.63 -5.45
C THR A 43 4.11 -8.16 -5.52
N ARG A 44 5.40 -7.86 -5.67
CA ARG A 44 5.86 -6.47 -5.83
C ARG A 44 5.20 -5.77 -7.01
N HIS A 45 5.10 -6.46 -8.15
CA HIS A 45 4.46 -5.89 -9.33
C HIS A 45 2.98 -5.57 -9.05
N ALA A 46 2.25 -6.48 -8.39
CA ALA A 46 0.84 -6.25 -8.03
C ALA A 46 0.66 -5.03 -7.12
N HIS A 47 1.51 -4.86 -6.10
CA HIS A 47 1.48 -3.65 -5.26
C HIS A 47 1.88 -2.38 -6.00
N GLN A 48 2.81 -2.46 -6.96
CA GLN A 48 3.15 -1.30 -7.81
C GLN A 48 1.96 -0.86 -8.66
N VAL A 49 1.24 -1.83 -9.26
CA VAL A 49 0.01 -1.57 -10.03
C VAL A 49 -1.07 -0.97 -9.13
N THR A 50 -1.24 -1.50 -7.92
CA THR A 50 -2.21 -1.03 -6.93
C THR A 50 -1.92 0.41 -6.51
N SER A 51 -0.68 0.70 -6.10
CA SER A 51 -0.23 2.04 -5.72
C SER A 51 -0.44 3.06 -6.84
N LEU A 52 -0.12 2.69 -8.09
CA LEU A 52 -0.34 3.56 -9.25
C LEU A 52 -1.83 3.80 -9.49
N ALA A 53 -2.66 2.74 -9.47
CA ALA A 53 -4.10 2.85 -9.68
C ALA A 53 -4.77 3.74 -8.63
N LEU A 54 -4.43 3.54 -7.35
CA LEU A 54 -4.93 4.36 -6.25
C LEU A 54 -4.50 5.82 -6.40
N HIS A 55 -3.25 6.08 -6.79
CA HIS A 55 -2.77 7.43 -7.04
C HIS A 55 -3.51 8.11 -8.20
N MET A 56 -3.75 7.38 -9.29
CA MET A 56 -4.51 7.87 -10.44
C MET A 56 -5.96 8.20 -10.05
N LEU A 57 -6.66 7.27 -9.38
CA LEU A 57 -8.02 7.47 -8.90
C LEU A 57 -8.11 8.67 -7.94
N LYS A 58 -7.13 8.83 -7.05
CA LYS A 58 -7.07 9.99 -6.15
C LYS A 58 -6.94 11.29 -6.92
N LYS A 59 -6.06 11.33 -7.92
CA LYS A 59 -5.84 12.51 -8.76
C LYS A 59 -7.07 12.86 -9.62
N GLU A 60 -7.74 11.85 -10.17
CA GLU A 60 -8.98 12.03 -10.93
C GLU A 60 -10.11 12.57 -10.04
N ALA A 61 -10.28 11.98 -8.85
CA ALA A 61 -11.26 12.44 -7.87
C ALA A 61 -10.99 13.88 -7.40
N PHE A 62 -9.72 14.25 -7.23
CA PHE A 62 -9.33 15.62 -6.94
C PHE A 62 -9.67 16.56 -8.11
N SER A 63 -9.35 16.19 -9.35
CA SER A 63 -9.64 17.02 -10.53
C SER A 63 -11.14 17.25 -10.77
N THR A 64 -12.00 16.34 -10.30
CA THR A 64 -13.45 16.46 -10.40
C THR A 64 -14.02 17.40 -9.32
N CYS A 65 -13.35 17.52 -8.18
CA CYS A 65 -13.64 18.50 -7.15
C CYS A 65 -13.00 19.84 -7.54
N ALA A 66 -13.72 20.65 -8.31
CA ALA A 66 -13.30 21.98 -8.76
C ALA A 66 -13.29 23.02 -7.63
N ASP A 67 -12.58 22.74 -6.54
CA ASP A 67 -12.36 23.67 -5.44
C ASP A 67 -10.91 24.18 -5.48
N ASP A 68 -10.70 25.47 -5.22
CA ASP A 68 -9.40 26.17 -5.21
C ASP A 68 -8.50 25.77 -4.02
N THR A 69 -8.73 24.58 -3.45
CA THR A 69 -8.07 24.05 -2.27
C THR A 69 -6.88 23.17 -2.64
N THR A 70 -5.85 23.18 -1.80
CA THR A 70 -4.69 22.30 -1.99
C THR A 70 -5.08 20.82 -1.87
N MET A 71 -4.40 19.93 -2.60
CA MET A 71 -4.65 18.47 -2.56
C MET A 71 -4.63 17.91 -1.12
N ALA A 72 -3.71 18.39 -0.28
CA ALA A 72 -3.60 17.95 1.12
C ALA A 72 -4.86 18.29 1.95
N THR A 73 -5.42 19.50 1.82
CA THR A 73 -6.60 19.90 2.59
C THR A 73 -7.85 19.16 2.11
N TRP A 74 -7.93 18.86 0.81
CA TRP A 74 -8.99 18.03 0.25
C TRP A 74 -8.89 16.57 0.76
N GLU A 75 -7.69 16.01 0.83
CA GLU A 75 -7.46 14.66 1.37
C GLU A 75 -7.93 14.55 2.82
N ASP A 76 -7.61 15.51 3.68
CA ASP A 76 -8.01 15.50 5.09
C ASP A 76 -9.53 15.58 5.27
N GLN A 77 -10.20 16.40 4.44
CA GLN A 77 -11.66 16.45 4.40
C GLN A 77 -12.27 15.11 3.96
N ARG A 78 -11.68 14.46 2.96
CA ARG A 78 -12.15 13.17 2.44
C ARG A 78 -11.94 12.02 3.42
N LYS A 79 -10.80 12.00 4.13
CA LYS A 79 -10.50 11.07 5.22
C LYS A 79 -11.54 11.13 6.33
N THR A 80 -11.96 12.34 6.70
CA THR A 80 -12.98 12.55 7.75
C THR A 80 -14.37 12.10 7.29
N ARG A 81 -14.67 12.23 5.99
CA ARG A 81 -16.00 11.97 5.43
C ARG A 81 -16.26 10.49 5.10
N SER A 82 -15.23 9.72 4.74
CA SER A 82 -15.40 8.33 4.33
C SER A 82 -14.36 7.40 4.95
N PRO A 83 -14.78 6.37 5.72
CA PRO A 83 -13.85 5.39 6.29
C PRO A 83 -13.17 4.56 5.20
N THR A 84 -13.83 4.34 4.06
CA THR A 84 -13.27 3.61 2.92
C THR A 84 -12.15 4.41 2.26
N PHE A 85 -12.30 5.73 2.13
CA PHE A 85 -11.24 6.59 1.61
C PHE A 85 -10.03 6.61 2.54
N LEU A 86 -10.27 6.71 3.85
CA LEU A 86 -9.21 6.64 4.86
C LEU A 86 -8.43 5.33 4.76
N PHE A 87 -9.12 4.19 4.61
CA PHE A 87 -8.49 2.89 4.44
C PHE A 87 -7.60 2.83 3.20
N TRP A 88 -8.10 3.20 2.03
CA TRP A 88 -7.30 3.12 0.79
C TRP A 88 -6.16 4.15 0.74
N ASP A 89 -6.30 5.31 1.39
CA ASP A 89 -5.18 6.24 1.56
C ASP A 89 -4.10 5.68 2.49
N LEU A 90 -4.49 4.97 3.56
CA LEU A 90 -3.57 4.25 4.43
C LEU A 90 -2.80 3.15 3.66
N ILE A 91 -3.49 2.36 2.84
CA ILE A 91 -2.87 1.36 1.94
C ILE A 91 -1.86 2.05 1.04
N LEU A 92 -2.25 3.14 0.35
CA LEU A 92 -1.37 3.86 -0.56
C LEU A 92 -0.11 4.38 0.14
N LYS A 93 -0.25 4.89 1.37
CA LYS A 93 0.89 5.32 2.20
C LYS A 93 1.85 4.17 2.48
N TYR A 94 1.34 3.04 2.98
CA TYR A 94 2.21 1.91 3.36
C TYR A 94 2.84 1.21 2.15
N GLU A 95 2.11 1.04 1.03
CA GLU A 95 2.69 0.52 -0.20
C GLU A 95 3.83 1.41 -0.70
N THR A 96 3.66 2.73 -0.63
CA THR A 96 4.71 3.69 -1.01
C THR A 96 5.93 3.56 -0.10
N LEU A 97 5.73 3.44 1.22
CA LEU A 97 6.82 3.24 2.18
C LEU A 97 7.59 1.95 1.95
N VAL A 98 6.90 0.84 1.65
CA VAL A 98 7.55 -0.44 1.32
C VAL A 98 8.36 -0.32 0.03
N LEU A 99 7.85 0.36 -0.99
CA LEU A 99 8.60 0.64 -2.22
C LEU A 99 9.82 1.54 -1.98
N LEU A 100 9.69 2.54 -1.11
CA LEU A 100 10.77 3.45 -0.73
C LEU A 100 11.86 2.71 0.05
N PHE A 101 11.49 1.82 0.96
CA PHE A 101 12.40 0.93 1.68
C PHE A 101 13.20 0.03 0.71
N VAL A 102 12.50 -0.57 -0.27
CA VAL A 102 13.14 -1.37 -1.33
C VAL A 102 14.12 -0.53 -2.16
N ARG A 103 13.75 0.72 -2.47
CA ARG A 103 14.64 1.65 -3.18
C ARG A 103 15.86 2.01 -2.33
N ALA A 104 15.68 2.31 -1.04
CA ALA A 104 16.78 2.63 -0.12
C ALA A 104 17.80 1.51 -0.08
N HIS A 105 17.34 0.26 0.01
CA HIS A 105 18.19 -0.92 -0.03
C HIS A 105 18.97 -1.06 -1.35
N ARG A 106 18.29 -0.88 -2.50
CA ARG A 106 18.94 -0.93 -3.82
C ARG A 106 19.97 0.16 -4.03
N GLN A 107 19.72 1.36 -3.52
CA GLN A 107 20.60 2.52 -3.65
C GLN A 107 21.68 2.58 -2.56
N ARG A 108 21.67 1.65 -1.59
CA ARG A 108 22.52 1.68 -0.39
C ARG A 108 22.44 3.01 0.36
N ASN A 109 21.27 3.66 0.34
CA ASN A 109 21.03 4.90 1.06
C ASN A 109 20.57 4.57 2.49
N PHE A 110 21.50 4.60 3.43
CA PHE A 110 21.24 4.23 4.82
C PHE A 110 20.31 5.21 5.53
N THR A 111 20.41 6.52 5.25
CA THR A 111 19.53 7.52 5.86
C THR A 111 18.07 7.27 5.49
N LEU A 112 17.79 7.09 4.20
CA LEU A 112 16.45 6.78 3.71
C LEU A 112 15.94 5.43 4.25
N TYR A 113 16.83 4.47 4.47
CA TYR A 113 16.49 3.18 5.05
C TYR A 113 16.00 3.33 6.50
N VAL A 114 16.68 4.13 7.33
CA VAL A 114 16.28 4.35 8.73
C VAL A 114 14.96 5.12 8.79
N GLU A 115 14.82 6.20 8.03
CA GLU A 115 13.60 7.01 7.99
C GLU A 115 12.38 6.17 7.57
N THR A 116 12.51 5.38 6.49
CA THR A 116 11.41 4.51 6.05
C THR A 116 11.08 3.42 7.06
N LEU A 117 12.08 2.88 7.75
CA LEU A 117 11.88 1.87 8.77
C LEU A 117 11.13 2.43 9.97
N GLU A 118 11.49 3.63 10.44
CA GLU A 118 10.81 4.33 11.52
C GLU A 118 9.32 4.54 11.22
N GLU A 119 8.98 4.93 9.99
CA GLU A 119 7.59 5.09 9.57
C GLU A 119 6.81 3.77 9.44
N LEU A 120 7.51 2.65 9.21
CA LEU A 120 6.91 1.33 9.07
C LEU A 120 6.68 0.63 10.41
N ILE A 121 7.47 0.91 11.45
CA ILE A 121 7.37 0.27 12.78
C ILE A 121 5.94 0.24 13.35
N PRO A 122 5.15 1.34 13.31
CA PRO A 122 3.79 1.33 13.84
C PRO A 122 2.88 0.28 13.18
N LEU A 123 3.08 0.02 11.88
CA LEU A 123 2.32 -1.00 11.16
C LEU A 123 2.66 -2.41 11.64
N PHE A 124 3.94 -2.70 11.84
CA PHE A 124 4.39 -3.99 12.40
C PHE A 124 3.83 -4.24 13.79
N PHE A 125 3.81 -3.20 14.62
CA PHE A 125 3.24 -3.27 15.96
C PHE A 125 1.72 -3.50 15.92
N ALA A 126 1.00 -2.76 15.07
CA ALA A 126 -0.45 -2.87 14.95
C ALA A 126 -0.92 -4.25 14.46
N LEU A 127 -0.12 -4.93 13.64
CA LEU A 127 -0.43 -6.24 13.06
C LEU A 127 0.28 -7.41 13.77
N ASP A 128 0.79 -7.19 14.99
CA ASP A 128 1.46 -8.21 15.82
C ASP A 128 2.66 -8.94 15.16
N HIS A 129 3.32 -8.28 14.19
CA HIS A 129 4.54 -8.76 13.56
C HIS A 129 5.80 -8.42 14.38
N MET A 130 5.65 -8.23 15.69
CA MET A 130 6.76 -7.99 16.63
C MET A 130 7.70 -9.19 16.74
N ASN A 131 7.15 -10.39 16.53
CA ASN A 131 7.88 -11.65 16.65
C ASN A 131 8.43 -12.10 15.29
N TYR A 132 9.53 -11.50 14.84
CA TYR A 132 10.31 -11.95 13.67
C TYR A 132 10.95 -13.36 13.83
N ALA A 133 10.59 -14.12 14.87
CA ALA A 133 11.24 -15.35 15.30
C ALA A 133 10.35 -16.62 15.21
N ARG A 134 9.33 -16.65 14.35
CA ARG A 134 8.56 -17.88 14.10
C ARG A 134 8.54 -18.24 12.62
#